data_AF-T2SUC2-F1
#
_entry.id   AF-T2SUC2-F1
#
_cell.length_a   1.000
_cell.length_b   1.000
_cell.length_c   1.000
_cell.angle_alpha   90.00
_cell.angle_beta   90.00
_cell.angle_gamma   90.00
#
_symmetry.space_group_name_H-M   'P 1'
#
loop_
_entity.id
_entity.type
_entity.pdbx_description
1 polymer ?
#
loop_
_entity_poly.entity_id
_entity_poly.type
_entity_poly.pdbx_seq_one_letter_code
_entity_poly.pdbx_strand_id
1 'polypeptide(L)'
;MFYLDLLELSEGEIQREEERTDYFNDFLQLHYSLENLQTLREFKEKENEYYQESLNDEKLQNDLREWRDLKNTPEETNRREFEEIKEMVLYFRDWCMFRLDWYDLSQEEIQECRDWMDEDNELIQLDYSLANLSILKEYKETNEEYYQESLNNEELQNNLREWRRTKRR
;
A
#
# COMPACT_ATOMS: atom_id res chain seq x y z
N MET A 1 12.70 3.70 -10.91
CA MET A 1 11.40 4.30 -10.52
C MET A 1 10.65 3.46 -9.49
N PHE A 2 10.39 2.16 -9.69
CA PHE A 2 9.70 1.31 -8.68
C PHE A 2 10.25 1.49 -7.25
N TYR A 3 11.56 1.33 -7.05
CA TYR A 3 12.20 1.52 -5.74
C TYR A 3 12.14 2.94 -5.19
N LEU A 4 12.08 3.96 -6.04
CA LEU A 4 12.02 5.36 -5.63
C LEU A 4 10.62 5.75 -5.14
N ASP A 5 9.58 5.11 -5.67
CA ASP A 5 8.18 5.42 -5.36
C ASP A 5 7.61 4.57 -4.21
N LEU A 6 8.22 3.41 -3.91
CA LEU A 6 7.75 2.44 -2.89
C LEU A 6 8.57 2.42 -1.60
N LEU A 7 9.85 2.82 -1.64
CA LEU A 7 10.70 2.89 -0.45
C LEU A 7 10.89 4.34 -0.05
N GLU A 8 10.73 4.65 1.25
CA GLU A 8 11.11 5.95 1.83
C GLU A 8 12.64 6.10 1.87
N LEU A 9 13.25 6.20 0.68
CA LEU A 9 14.69 6.35 0.52
C LEU A 9 15.14 7.72 1.04
N SER A 10 16.33 7.77 1.63
CA SER A 10 16.96 9.04 1.98
C SER A 10 17.32 9.84 0.73
N GLU A 11 17.42 11.18 0.84
CA GLU A 11 17.79 12.06 -0.30
C GLU A 11 19.08 11.59 -1.01
N GLY A 12 20.07 11.08 -0.26
CA GLY A 12 21.30 10.56 -0.82
C GLY A 12 21.17 9.20 -1.52
N GLU A 13 20.16 8.40 -1.18
CA GLU A 13 19.82 7.16 -1.90
C GLU A 13 19.05 7.45 -3.18
N ILE A 14 18.11 8.39 -3.11
CA ILE A 14 17.38 8.89 -4.28
C ILE A 14 18.36 9.42 -5.31
N GLN A 15 19.29 10.29 -4.90
CA GLN A 15 20.27 10.87 -5.82
C GLN A 15 21.20 9.83 -6.46
N ARG A 16 21.62 8.80 -5.70
CA ARG A 16 22.42 7.69 -6.26
C ARG A 16 21.65 6.87 -7.29
N GLU A 17 20.37 6.60 -7.04
CA GLU A 17 19.51 5.85 -7.96
C GLU A 17 19.13 6.69 -9.19
N GLU A 18 18.99 8.01 -9.06
CA GLU A 18 18.83 8.94 -10.18
C GLU A 18 20.09 8.97 -11.06
N GLU A 19 21.29 9.17 -10.48
CA GLU A 19 22.57 9.14 -11.21
C GLU A 19 22.78 7.79 -11.92
N ARG A 20 22.41 6.68 -11.27
CA ARG A 20 22.44 5.34 -11.86
C ARG A 20 21.44 5.22 -13.02
N THR A 21 20.23 5.75 -12.87
CA THR A 21 19.19 5.74 -13.90
C THR A 21 19.65 6.55 -15.11
N ASP A 22 20.25 7.71 -14.91
CA ASP A 22 20.80 8.56 -15.96
C ASP A 22 21.97 7.88 -16.68
N TYR A 23 22.89 7.25 -15.93
CA TYR A 23 23.95 6.43 -16.51
C TYR A 23 23.40 5.32 -17.42
N PHE A 24 22.35 4.62 -16.99
CA PHE A 24 21.73 3.60 -17.82
C PHE A 24 20.98 4.18 -19.02
N ASN A 25 20.33 5.33 -18.88
CA ASN A 25 19.68 6.03 -19.99
C ASN A 25 20.69 6.48 -21.04
N ASP A 26 21.84 7.01 -20.64
CA ASP A 26 22.93 7.40 -21.55
C ASP A 26 23.56 6.16 -22.21
N PHE A 27 23.74 5.09 -21.45
CA PHE A 27 24.21 3.79 -21.97
C PHE A 27 23.27 3.21 -23.04
N LEU A 28 21.96 3.32 -22.84
CA LEU A 28 20.95 2.85 -23.81
C LEU A 28 20.81 3.77 -25.04
N GLN A 29 21.27 5.02 -24.94
CA GLN A 29 21.30 5.99 -26.06
C GLN A 29 22.53 5.87 -26.98
N LEU A 30 23.48 4.98 -26.65
CA LEU A 30 24.67 4.75 -27.47
C LEU A 30 24.32 4.39 -28.93
N HIS A 31 24.94 5.08 -29.88
CA HIS A 31 24.80 4.82 -31.32
C HIS A 31 25.20 3.38 -31.66
N TYR A 32 24.52 2.73 -32.63
CA TYR A 32 24.81 1.35 -33.04
C TYR A 32 26.26 1.23 -33.59
N SER A 33 27.19 0.84 -32.72
CA SER A 33 28.60 0.63 -33.00
C SER A 33 29.03 -0.75 -32.47
N LEU A 34 30.07 -1.33 -33.07
CA LEU A 34 30.56 -2.65 -32.67
C LEU A 34 31.06 -2.68 -31.22
N GLU A 35 31.66 -1.57 -30.76
CA GLU A 35 32.18 -1.37 -29.41
C GLU A 35 31.04 -1.33 -28.38
N ASN A 36 29.97 -0.57 -28.67
CA ASN A 36 28.79 -0.50 -27.81
C ASN A 36 28.06 -1.86 -27.71
N LEU A 37 28.05 -2.65 -28.80
CA LEU A 37 27.48 -4.01 -28.80
C LEU A 37 28.30 -5.00 -27.96
N GLN A 38 29.62 -4.85 -27.90
CA GLN A 38 30.47 -5.66 -27.02
C GLN A 38 30.21 -5.32 -25.56
N THR A 39 30.17 -4.04 -25.20
CA THR A 39 29.86 -3.58 -23.83
C THR A 39 28.47 -4.05 -23.37
N LEU A 40 27.46 -3.98 -24.23
CA LEU A 40 26.10 -4.48 -23.93
C LEU A 40 26.08 -6.00 -23.71
N ARG A 41 26.88 -6.76 -24.47
CA ARG A 41 26.98 -8.22 -24.30
C ARG A 41 27.62 -8.58 -22.96
N GLU A 42 28.73 -7.95 -22.61
CA GLU A 42 29.45 -8.20 -21.35
C GLU A 42 28.61 -7.83 -20.13
N PHE A 43 27.91 -6.68 -20.19
CA PHE A 43 26.95 -6.28 -19.17
C PHE A 43 25.84 -7.31 -19.02
N LYS A 44 25.24 -7.74 -20.15
CA LYS A 44 24.20 -8.78 -20.14
C LYS A 44 24.71 -10.07 -19.52
N GLU A 45 25.88 -10.57 -19.89
CA GLU A 45 26.43 -11.82 -19.35
C GLU A 45 26.68 -11.74 -17.84
N LYS A 46 27.21 -10.60 -17.36
CA LYS A 46 27.50 -10.37 -15.94
C LYS A 46 26.22 -10.27 -15.09
N GLU A 47 25.20 -9.58 -15.58
CA GLU A 47 23.95 -9.36 -14.85
C GLU A 47 22.91 -10.46 -15.12
N ASN A 48 23.17 -11.40 -16.04
CA ASN A 48 22.18 -12.40 -16.45
C ASN A 48 21.70 -13.26 -15.27
N GLU A 49 22.59 -13.67 -14.38
CA GLU A 49 22.22 -14.51 -13.23
C GLU A 49 21.26 -13.77 -12.29
N TYR A 50 21.62 -12.55 -11.87
CA TYR A 50 20.77 -11.68 -11.04
C TYR A 50 19.45 -11.30 -11.73
N TYR A 51 19.48 -11.07 -13.04
CA TYR A 51 18.29 -10.78 -13.83
C TYR A 51 17.34 -11.99 -13.89
N GLN A 52 17.88 -13.19 -14.12
CA GLN A 52 17.07 -14.41 -14.11
C GLN A 52 16.51 -14.71 -12.72
N GLU A 53 17.27 -14.47 -11.65
CA GLU A 53 16.79 -14.60 -10.27
C GLU A 53 15.60 -13.66 -10.01
N SER A 54 15.76 -12.36 -10.34
CA SER A 54 14.70 -11.36 -10.17
C SER A 54 13.45 -11.62 -11.03
N LEU A 55 13.63 -12.19 -12.23
CA LEU A 55 12.53 -12.62 -13.11
C LEU A 55 11.72 -13.77 -12.52
N ASN A 56 12.37 -14.67 -11.80
CA ASN A 56 11.74 -15.86 -11.22
C ASN A 56 11.17 -15.60 -9.83
N ASP A 57 11.43 -14.43 -9.23
CA ASP A 57 10.83 -14.01 -7.96
C ASP A 57 9.37 -13.59 -8.18
N GLU A 58 8.44 -14.51 -7.90
CA GLU A 58 7.00 -14.30 -8.03
C GLU A 58 6.49 -13.12 -7.20
N LYS A 59 7.02 -12.93 -5.99
CA LYS A 59 6.61 -11.83 -5.12
C LYS A 59 6.99 -10.50 -5.76
N LEU A 60 8.26 -10.36 -6.16
CA LEU A 60 8.74 -9.16 -6.84
C LEU A 60 7.95 -8.85 -8.12
N GLN A 61 7.63 -9.88 -8.91
CA GLN A 61 6.86 -9.67 -10.15
C GLN A 61 5.41 -9.24 -9.88
N ASN A 62 4.78 -9.74 -8.83
CA ASN A 62 3.44 -9.30 -8.41
C ASN A 62 3.47 -7.86 -7.89
N ASP A 63 4.41 -7.52 -7.01
CA ASP A 63 4.58 -6.15 -6.49
C ASP A 63 4.82 -5.15 -7.64
N LEU A 64 5.65 -5.53 -8.62
CA LEU A 64 5.90 -4.73 -9.83
C LEU A 64 4.68 -4.59 -10.72
N ARG A 65 3.80 -5.59 -10.78
CA ARG A 65 2.55 -5.54 -11.54
C ARG A 65 1.59 -4.55 -10.89
N GLU A 66 1.37 -4.69 -9.59
CA GLU A 66 0.49 -3.79 -8.84
C GLU A 66 0.97 -2.34 -8.88
N TRP A 67 2.27 -2.10 -8.70
CA TRP A 67 2.82 -0.77 -8.82
C TRP A 67 2.62 -0.18 -10.22
N ARG A 68 2.77 -0.98 -11.29
CA ARG A 68 2.49 -0.51 -12.66
C ARG A 68 1.02 -0.16 -12.83
N ASP A 69 0.12 -0.97 -12.29
CA ASP A 69 -1.32 -0.71 -12.37
C ASP A 69 -1.68 0.59 -11.62
N LEU A 70 -1.12 0.79 -10.42
CA LEU A 70 -1.27 2.04 -9.67
C LEU A 70 -0.68 3.24 -10.42
N LYS A 71 0.53 3.11 -10.97
CA LYS A 71 1.21 4.19 -11.70
C LYS A 71 0.50 4.58 -13.00
N ASN A 72 -0.13 3.61 -13.66
CA ASN A 72 -0.90 3.84 -14.89
C ASN A 72 -2.34 4.30 -14.63
N THR A 73 -2.81 4.19 -13.39
CA THR A 73 -4.13 4.69 -12.98
C THR A 73 -4.07 6.20 -12.76
N PRO A 74 -5.06 6.98 -13.21
CA PRO A 74 -5.10 8.41 -12.95
C PRO A 74 -4.98 8.72 -11.45
N GLU A 75 -4.14 9.69 -11.09
CA GLU A 75 -3.87 10.03 -9.68
C GLU A 75 -5.15 10.35 -8.89
N GLU A 76 -6.13 11.01 -9.52
CA GLU A 76 -7.43 11.30 -8.91
C GLU A 76 -8.19 10.03 -8.52
N THR A 77 -8.13 8.98 -9.34
CA THR A 77 -8.73 7.68 -9.04
C THR A 77 -8.04 7.03 -7.84
N ASN A 78 -6.70 7.04 -7.80
CA ASN A 78 -5.94 6.49 -6.68
C ASN A 78 -6.20 7.26 -5.38
N ARG A 79 -6.26 8.60 -5.44
CA ARG A 79 -6.62 9.43 -4.28
C ARG A 79 -8.03 9.15 -3.79
N ARG A 80 -8.97 8.97 -4.70
CA ARG A 80 -10.34 8.62 -4.33
C ARG A 80 -10.39 7.25 -3.66
N GLU A 81 -9.72 6.23 -4.22
CA GLU A 81 -9.64 4.90 -3.62
C GLU A 81 -8.99 4.95 -2.22
N PHE A 82 -7.93 5.75 -2.06
CA PHE A 82 -7.28 5.98 -0.78
C PHE A 82 -8.25 6.51 0.28
N GLU A 83 -9.00 7.57 -0.03
CA GLU A 83 -9.98 8.15 0.89
C GLU A 83 -11.15 7.20 1.18
N GLU A 84 -11.63 6.44 0.18
CA GLU A 84 -12.68 5.44 0.37
C GLU A 84 -12.25 4.33 1.36
N ILE A 85 -10.99 3.88 1.29
CA ILE A 85 -10.46 2.91 2.25
C ILE A 85 -10.29 3.55 3.63
N LYS A 86 -9.88 4.81 3.70
CA LYS A 86 -9.74 5.52 4.98
C LYS A 86 -11.06 5.64 5.72
N GLU A 87 -12.18 5.82 5.01
CA GLU A 87 -13.52 5.76 5.60
C GLU A 87 -13.87 4.35 6.12
N MET A 88 -13.41 3.28 5.45
CA MET A 88 -13.54 1.91 5.94
C MET A 88 -12.74 1.68 7.24
N VAL A 89 -11.48 2.13 7.29
CA VAL A 89 -10.65 2.04 8.51
C VAL A 89 -11.28 2.82 9.66
N LEU A 90 -11.78 4.04 9.39
CA LEU A 90 -12.52 4.84 10.38
C LEU A 90 -13.77 4.12 10.90
N TYR A 91 -14.47 3.39 10.03
CA TYR A 91 -15.62 2.59 10.42
C TYR A 91 -15.23 1.47 11.40
N PHE A 92 -14.17 0.72 11.13
CA PHE A 92 -13.72 -0.37 12.00
C PHE A 92 -13.23 0.14 13.36
N ARG A 93 -12.50 1.26 13.37
CA ARG A 93 -12.08 1.92 14.61
C ARG A 93 -13.29 2.31 15.47
N ASP A 94 -14.28 2.97 14.86
CA ASP A 94 -15.52 3.36 15.54
C ASP A 94 -16.30 2.13 16.03
N TRP A 95 -16.31 1.04 15.26
CA TRP A 95 -16.95 -0.22 15.63
C TRP A 95 -16.26 -0.88 16.84
N CYS A 96 -14.92 -0.86 16.91
CA CYS A 96 -14.18 -1.35 18.07
C CYS A 96 -14.52 -0.53 19.33
N MET A 97 -14.54 0.80 19.22
CA MET A 97 -14.93 1.68 20.33
C MET A 97 -16.37 1.41 20.80
N PHE A 98 -17.28 1.24 19.85
CA PHE A 98 -18.66 0.86 20.11
C PHE A 98 -18.75 -0.47 20.86
N ARG A 99 -17.97 -1.47 20.42
CA ARG A 99 -18.00 -2.81 21.01
C ARG A 99 -17.56 -2.77 22.47
N LEU A 100 -16.50 -2.01 22.75
CA LEU A 100 -15.97 -1.78 24.10
C LEU A 100 -16.96 -1.09 25.05
N ASP A 101 -17.79 -0.18 24.53
CA ASP A 101 -18.75 0.56 25.36
C ASP A 101 -20.03 -0.23 25.64
N TRP A 102 -20.46 -1.10 24.72
CA TRP A 102 -21.82 -1.65 24.75
C TRP A 102 -21.90 -3.14 25.11
N TYR A 103 -20.89 -3.94 24.77
CA TYR A 103 -20.88 -5.36 25.12
C TYR A 103 -20.12 -5.62 26.42
N ASP A 104 -20.55 -6.65 27.15
CA ASP A 104 -19.81 -7.20 28.28
C ASP A 104 -18.74 -8.17 27.75
N LEU A 105 -17.56 -7.61 27.47
CA LEU A 105 -16.46 -8.31 26.83
C LEU A 105 -15.52 -8.95 27.87
N SER A 106 -14.93 -10.08 27.50
CA SER A 106 -13.80 -10.65 28.23
C SER A 106 -12.54 -9.77 28.11
N GLN A 107 -11.56 -9.99 29.00
CA GLN A 107 -10.29 -9.25 28.93
C GLN A 107 -9.52 -9.49 27.63
N GLU A 108 -9.66 -10.70 27.04
CA GLU A 108 -9.06 -11.05 25.77
C GLU A 108 -9.68 -10.25 24.62
N GLU A 109 -11.01 -10.23 24.51
CA GLU A 109 -11.72 -9.45 23.48
C GLU A 109 -11.49 -7.93 23.62
N ILE A 110 -11.36 -7.43 24.86
CA ILE A 110 -10.99 -6.03 25.11
C ILE A 110 -9.60 -5.74 24.55
N GLN A 111 -8.64 -6.66 24.70
CA GLN A 111 -7.30 -6.48 24.18
C GLN A 111 -7.29 -6.52 22.65
N GLU A 112 -7.99 -7.47 22.04
CA GLU A 112 -8.14 -7.53 20.57
C GLU A 112 -8.70 -6.22 20.01
N CYS A 113 -9.76 -5.68 20.62
CA CYS A 113 -10.34 -4.40 20.18
C CYS A 113 -9.34 -3.23 20.27
N ARG A 114 -8.45 -3.25 21.27
CA ARG A 114 -7.42 -2.21 21.41
C ARG A 114 -6.34 -2.35 20.35
N ASP A 115 -5.88 -3.58 20.12
CA ASP A 115 -4.86 -3.86 19.12
C ASP A 115 -5.35 -3.47 17.72
N TRP A 116 -6.61 -3.80 17.37
CA TRP A 116 -7.23 -3.35 16.11
C TRP A 116 -7.38 -1.83 16.04
N MET A 117 -7.77 -1.17 17.14
CA MET A 117 -7.85 0.29 17.16
C MET A 117 -6.48 0.95 16.96
N ASP A 118 -5.41 0.39 17.51
CA ASP A 118 -4.07 0.91 17.34
C ASP A 118 -3.62 0.75 15.87
N GLU A 119 -3.86 -0.41 15.26
CA GLU A 119 -3.63 -0.64 13.82
C GLU A 119 -4.43 0.34 12.95
N ASP A 120 -5.73 0.48 13.20
CA ASP A 120 -6.59 1.43 12.48
C ASP A 120 -6.08 2.87 12.62
N ASN A 121 -5.60 3.26 13.81
CA ASN A 121 -5.04 4.58 14.06
C ASN A 121 -3.74 4.83 13.29
N GLU A 122 -2.89 3.82 13.12
CA GLU A 122 -1.67 3.90 12.29
C GLU A 122 -2.05 4.10 10.82
N LEU A 123 -2.97 3.29 10.30
CA LEU A 123 -3.48 3.42 8.92
C LEU A 123 -4.16 4.78 8.67
N ILE A 124 -4.87 5.32 9.66
CA ILE A 124 -5.48 6.65 9.58
C ILE A 124 -4.43 7.77 9.59
N GLN A 125 -3.21 7.55 10.05
CA GLN A 125 -2.18 8.60 10.02
C GLN A 125 -1.42 8.66 8.70
N LEU A 126 -1.55 7.64 7.84
CA LEU A 126 -0.85 7.60 6.57
C LEU A 126 -1.30 8.76 5.66
N ASP A 127 -0.32 9.48 5.13
CA ASP A 127 -0.48 10.43 4.04
C ASP A 127 -0.57 9.71 2.69
N TYR A 128 -1.18 10.36 1.70
CA TYR A 128 -1.31 9.77 0.37
C TYR A 128 0.06 9.55 -0.30
N SER A 129 0.36 8.29 -0.60
CA SER A 129 1.47 7.83 -1.44
C SER A 129 1.06 6.52 -2.13
N LEU A 130 1.75 6.12 -3.20
CA LEU A 130 1.47 4.83 -3.86
C LEU A 130 1.77 3.64 -2.93
N ALA A 131 2.81 3.76 -2.10
CA ALA A 131 3.15 2.76 -1.10
C ALA A 131 2.04 2.60 -0.05
N ASN A 132 1.57 3.72 0.52
CA ASN A 132 0.51 3.71 1.53
C ASN A 132 -0.83 3.27 0.96
N LEU A 133 -1.12 3.63 -0.30
CA LEU A 133 -2.30 3.11 -1.00
C LEU A 133 -2.23 1.59 -1.17
N SER A 134 -1.06 1.02 -1.48
CA SER A 134 -0.88 -0.43 -1.55
C SER A 134 -1.22 -1.10 -0.22
N ILE A 135 -0.67 -0.59 0.89
CA ILE A 135 -0.95 -1.11 2.25
C ILE A 135 -2.45 -1.04 2.56
N LEU A 136 -3.10 0.09 2.26
CA LEU A 136 -4.54 0.24 2.47
C LEU A 136 -5.36 -0.72 1.60
N LYS A 137 -4.93 -1.04 0.38
CA LYS A 137 -5.63 -2.00 -0.47
C LYS A 137 -5.55 -3.43 0.09
N GLU A 138 -4.42 -3.82 0.66
CA GLU A 138 -4.30 -5.11 1.37
C GLU A 138 -5.25 -5.17 2.59
N TYR A 139 -5.30 -4.09 3.37
CA TYR A 139 -6.25 -3.97 4.49
C TYR A 139 -7.70 -4.08 4.00
N LYS A 140 -8.04 -3.36 2.92
CA LYS A 140 -9.37 -3.41 2.30
C LYS A 140 -9.70 -4.84 1.88
N GLU A 141 -8.82 -5.51 1.14
CA GLU A 141 -9.07 -6.87 0.65
C GLU A 141 -9.36 -7.86 1.78
N THR A 142 -8.63 -7.72 2.90
CA THR A 142 -8.81 -8.58 4.07
C THR A 142 -10.12 -8.30 4.83
N ASN A 143 -10.57 -7.04 4.84
CA ASN A 143 -11.71 -6.61 5.65
C ASN A 143 -13.01 -6.36 4.86
N GLU A 144 -12.96 -6.37 3.52
CA GLU A 144 -14.09 -6.00 2.65
C GLU A 144 -15.33 -6.84 2.93
N GLU A 145 -15.19 -8.16 3.11
CA GLU A 145 -16.33 -9.03 3.38
C GLU A 145 -17.04 -8.65 4.69
N TYR A 146 -16.28 -8.48 5.77
CA TYR A 146 -16.80 -8.06 7.08
C TYR A 146 -17.39 -6.65 7.02
N TYR A 147 -16.76 -5.75 6.28
CA TYR A 147 -17.23 -4.38 6.09
C TYR A 147 -18.60 -4.39 5.39
N GLN A 148 -18.73 -5.12 4.28
CA GLN A 148 -19.98 -5.22 3.53
C GLN A 148 -21.07 -5.92 4.34
N GLU A 149 -20.76 -7.00 5.06
CA GLU A 149 -21.73 -7.66 5.95
C GLU A 149 -22.24 -6.68 7.01
N SER A 150 -21.33 -5.93 7.63
CA SER A 150 -21.68 -4.97 8.68
C SER A 150 -22.52 -3.81 8.15
N LEU A 151 -22.22 -3.29 6.95
CA LEU A 151 -23.01 -2.24 6.30
C LEU A 151 -24.43 -2.70 5.95
N ASN A 152 -24.60 -3.98 5.62
CA ASN A 152 -25.90 -4.57 5.31
C ASN A 152 -26.73 -4.91 6.56
N ASN A 153 -26.14 -4.83 7.76
CA ASN A 153 -26.83 -5.07 9.03
C ASN A 153 -27.49 -3.78 9.55
N GLU A 154 -28.78 -3.57 9.22
CA GLU A 154 -29.54 -2.37 9.60
C GLU A 154 -29.60 -2.14 11.12
N GLU A 155 -29.72 -3.21 11.92
CA GLU A 155 -29.76 -3.11 13.38
C GLU A 155 -28.43 -2.58 13.93
N LEU A 156 -27.31 -3.18 13.48
CA LEU A 156 -25.97 -2.74 13.85
C LEU A 156 -25.72 -1.28 13.43
N GLN A 157 -26.08 -0.91 12.20
CA GLN A 157 -25.89 0.47 11.71
C GLN A 157 -26.72 1.49 12.50
N ASN A 158 -27.96 1.14 12.86
CA ASN A 158 -28.79 2.00 13.71
C ASN A 158 -28.19 2.15 15.11
N ASN A 159 -27.71 1.06 15.70
CA ASN A 159 -27.04 1.09 17.01
C ASN A 159 -25.79 1.97 16.96
N LEU A 160 -24.89 1.77 15.98
CA LEU A 160 -23.69 2.60 15.79
C LEU A 160 -24.05 4.08 15.62
N ARG A 161 -25.11 4.38 14.87
CA ARG A 161 -25.59 5.76 14.66
C ARG A 161 -26.05 6.42 15.95
N GLU A 162 -26.81 5.72 16.79
CA GLU A 162 -27.23 6.25 18.09
C GLU A 162 -26.03 6.40 19.03
N TRP A 163 -25.14 5.43 19.08
CA TRP A 163 -23.89 5.51 19.85
C TRP A 163 -23.06 6.74 19.45
N ARG A 164 -22.83 6.99 18.15
CA ARG A 164 -22.11 8.18 17.66
C ARG A 164 -22.77 9.49 18.12
N ARG A 165 -24.10 9.54 18.26
CA ARG A 165 -24.79 10.73 18.81
C ARG A 165 -24.49 10.94 20.28
N THR A 166 -24.30 9.87 21.06
CA THR A 166 -23.94 9.98 22.48
C THR A 166 -22.54 10.56 22.69
N LYS A 167 -21.61 10.32 21.75
CA LYS A 167 -20.22 10.78 21.82
C LYS A 167 -20.00 12.23 21.36
N ARG A 168 -21.01 12.84 20.73
CA ARG A 168 -20.98 14.24 20.27
C ARG A 168 -21.54 15.24 21.28
N ARG A 169 -21.90 14.79 22.50
CA ARG A 169 -22.38 15.63 23.61
C ARG A 169 -21.27 15.92 24.59
#